data_AF-A0ABD3EZU0-F1
#
_entry.id   AF-A0ABD3EZU0-F1
#
_cell.length_a   1.000
_cell.length_b   1.000
_cell.length_c   1.000
_cell.angle_alpha   90.00
_cell.angle_beta   90.00
_cell.angle_gamma   90.00
#
_symmetry.space_group_name_H-M   'P 1'
#
loop_
_entity.id
_entity.type
_entity.pdbx_description
1 polymer ?
#
loop_
_entity_poly.entity_id
_entity_poly.type
_entity_poly.pdbx_seq_one_letter_code
_entity_poly.pdbx_strand_id
1 'polypeptide(L)'
;MVKDRFLTSPFDDLVLTTGDANNLLDIVNTIVHSSLERYENFWTVEKAKVDTNKWKLLKSKKNTHVFLEQQSQRNSASSRSTDPVAELPSLLTVGTTSGSLDDVMLGVVNPTLESMRIKASYINDLSAAAVLSNVVNPTPNNPFNSVVVKWMEQDIPFQATGLVQNRDYVYVEATGLTETFDGERVGFHVLHSVNFPQTHDLPNRIRANMSVCAFFRQVRPNLVSVYVTGVLDPVGNDRVRRLVVSNMASAMLSSLKYAHCGQMKKLAWALDTAYSRSKVVGTPDPERICVTCRKTMSRRVGEFGKGGDSCRLCCGLVCNTCKLQKKISFVGPDLRLAQRKVNFCAVCLNETLKQGACGAAKRQIRSDIRASKASRKISRFSDLSTVSSDEPPREEEPRVSYGFVIF
;
A
#
# COMPACT_ATOMS: atom_id res chain seq x y z
N MET A 1 -19.64 -10.79 7.48
CA MET A 1 -18.76 -11.94 7.17
C MET A 1 -17.62 -11.40 6.31
N VAL A 2 -16.38 -11.39 6.81
CA VAL A 2 -15.22 -11.08 5.97
C VAL A 2 -15.14 -12.25 4.99
N LYS A 3 -15.49 -12.04 3.71
CA LYS A 3 -15.24 -13.03 2.65
C LYS A 3 -13.76 -13.46 2.80
N ASP A 4 -13.42 -14.72 2.52
CA ASP A 4 -12.05 -15.28 2.53
C ASP A 4 -11.13 -14.64 1.46
N ARG A 5 -11.13 -13.31 1.42
CA ARG A 5 -10.32 -12.48 0.56
C ARG A 5 -8.89 -12.70 1.02
N PHE A 6 -7.99 -12.97 0.07
CA PHE A 6 -6.54 -13.04 0.27
C PHE A 6 -5.97 -14.33 0.89
N LEU A 7 -6.71 -15.44 1.04
CA LEU A 7 -6.17 -16.64 1.73
C LEU A 7 -5.15 -17.46 0.93
N THR A 8 -5.35 -17.64 -0.37
CA THR A 8 -4.49 -18.47 -1.23
C THR A 8 -4.20 -17.79 -2.57
N SER A 9 -2.99 -17.97 -3.09
CA SER A 9 -2.64 -17.60 -4.46
C SER A 9 -3.46 -18.46 -5.43
N PRO A 10 -3.98 -17.90 -6.54
CA PRO A 10 -4.62 -18.70 -7.59
C PRO A 10 -3.61 -19.38 -8.53
N PHE A 11 -2.32 -19.11 -8.35
CA PHE A 11 -1.22 -19.68 -9.15
C PHE A 11 -0.25 -20.45 -8.27
N ASP A 12 0.49 -21.37 -8.90
CA ASP A 12 1.67 -22.00 -8.32
C ASP A 12 2.76 -20.97 -8.02
N ASP A 13 3.76 -21.38 -7.24
CA ASP A 13 4.86 -20.52 -6.85
C ASP A 13 5.62 -19.97 -8.06
N LEU A 14 5.75 -18.64 -8.12
CA LEU A 14 6.46 -17.96 -9.20
C LEU A 14 7.96 -17.89 -8.91
N VAL A 15 8.71 -18.77 -9.55
CA VAL A 15 10.18 -18.75 -9.52
C VAL A 15 10.69 -17.81 -10.60
N LEU A 16 11.35 -16.73 -10.19
CA LEU A 16 11.99 -15.77 -11.09
C LEU A 16 13.46 -16.14 -11.27
N THR A 17 13.92 -16.17 -12.52
CA THR A 17 15.36 -16.21 -12.80
C THR A 17 16.00 -14.84 -12.54
N THR A 18 17.33 -14.79 -12.44
CA THR A 18 18.05 -13.51 -12.37
C THR A 18 17.77 -12.62 -13.58
N GLY A 19 17.58 -13.22 -14.77
CA GLY A 19 17.20 -12.49 -15.98
C GLY A 19 15.81 -11.86 -15.86
N ASP A 20 14.83 -12.61 -15.37
CA ASP A 20 13.47 -12.09 -15.16
C ASP A 20 13.47 -10.94 -14.15
N ALA A 21 14.20 -11.10 -13.04
CA ALA A 21 14.34 -10.07 -12.02
C ALA A 21 14.94 -8.78 -12.59
N ASN A 22 16.02 -8.87 -13.37
CA ASN A 22 16.65 -7.71 -14.00
C ASN A 22 15.71 -7.03 -15.01
N ASN A 23 15.03 -7.80 -15.86
CA ASN A 23 14.05 -7.27 -16.81
C ASN A 23 12.92 -6.51 -16.10
N LEU A 24 12.43 -7.02 -14.97
CA LEU A 24 11.41 -6.34 -14.16
C LEU A 24 11.92 -5.03 -13.59
N LEU A 25 13.19 -4.97 -13.15
CA LEU A 25 13.81 -3.73 -12.68
C LEU A 25 13.96 -2.70 -13.81
N ASP A 26 14.36 -3.13 -15.00
CA ASP A 26 14.51 -2.25 -16.18
C ASP A 26 13.16 -1.66 -16.62
N ILE A 27 12.09 -2.48 -16.61
CA ILE A 27 10.72 -2.02 -16.87
C ILE A 27 10.32 -0.95 -15.86
N VAL A 28 10.51 -1.22 -14.56
CA VAL A 28 10.18 -0.27 -13.48
C VAL A 28 10.95 1.03 -13.64
N ASN A 29 12.26 0.96 -13.88
CA ASN A 29 13.12 2.13 -14.06
C ASN A 29 12.68 2.99 -15.25
N THR A 30 12.35 2.34 -16.38
CA THR A 30 11.86 3.03 -17.58
C THR A 30 10.54 3.75 -17.32
N ILE A 31 9.61 3.12 -16.60
CA ILE A 31 8.32 3.72 -16.24
C ILE A 31 8.51 4.89 -15.28
N VAL A 32 9.33 4.73 -14.24
CA VAL A 32 9.59 5.79 -13.27
C VAL A 32 10.23 6.99 -13.96
N HIS A 33 11.25 6.78 -14.79
CA HIS A 33 11.96 7.85 -15.47
C HIS A 33 11.04 8.64 -16.43
N SER A 34 10.38 7.96 -17.36
CA SER A 34 9.44 8.61 -18.30
C SER A 34 8.23 9.25 -17.63
N SER A 35 7.81 8.76 -16.46
CA SER A 35 6.72 9.35 -15.69
C SER A 35 7.19 10.54 -14.86
N LEU A 36 8.45 10.53 -14.39
CA LEU A 36 9.06 11.62 -13.63
C LEU A 36 9.18 12.86 -14.51
N GLU A 37 9.66 12.71 -15.75
CA GLU A 37 9.73 13.81 -16.73
C GLU A 37 8.35 14.48 -16.93
N ARG A 38 7.29 13.67 -17.09
CA ARG A 38 5.91 14.18 -17.23
C ARG A 38 5.43 14.88 -15.97
N TYR A 39 5.75 14.34 -14.80
CA TYR A 39 5.43 14.95 -13.51
C TYR A 39 6.15 16.29 -13.32
N GLU A 40 7.43 16.36 -13.69
CA GLU A 40 8.24 17.57 -13.60
C GLU A 40 7.73 18.65 -14.55
N ASN A 41 7.38 18.29 -15.80
CA ASN A 41 6.75 19.23 -16.73
C ASN A 41 5.42 19.76 -16.17
N PHE A 42 4.56 18.89 -15.63
CA PHE A 42 3.30 19.29 -14.99
C PHE A 42 3.53 20.28 -13.84
N TRP A 43 4.55 20.03 -13.00
CA TRP A 43 4.82 20.87 -11.84
C TRP A 43 5.46 22.21 -12.23
N THR A 44 6.44 22.18 -13.12
CA THR A 44 7.32 23.33 -13.39
C THR A 44 6.87 24.19 -14.56
N VAL A 45 6.42 23.59 -15.66
CA VAL A 45 5.97 24.29 -16.87
C VAL A 45 4.48 24.60 -16.76
N GLU A 46 3.65 23.59 -16.47
CA GLU A 46 2.18 23.73 -16.40
C GLU A 46 1.71 24.33 -15.06
N LYS A 47 2.62 24.57 -14.12
CA LYS A 47 2.36 25.16 -12.79
C LYS A 47 1.27 24.41 -12.01
N ALA A 48 1.28 23.09 -12.12
CA ALA A 48 0.30 22.18 -11.53
C ALA A 48 -1.16 22.47 -11.94
N LYS A 49 -1.38 23.01 -13.14
CA LYS A 49 -2.71 23.25 -13.71
C LYS A 49 -3.01 22.23 -14.79
N VAL A 50 -4.20 21.64 -14.73
CA VAL A 50 -4.68 20.68 -15.72
C VAL A 50 -5.23 21.44 -16.93
N ASP A 51 -4.73 21.14 -18.13
CA ASP A 51 -5.31 21.62 -19.39
C ASP A 51 -6.67 20.96 -19.65
N THR A 52 -7.75 21.72 -19.53
CA THR A 52 -9.12 21.24 -19.72
C THR A 52 -9.49 20.97 -21.17
N ASN A 53 -8.70 21.44 -22.14
CA ASN A 53 -8.90 21.08 -23.56
C ASN A 53 -8.45 19.64 -23.81
N LYS A 54 -7.40 19.21 -23.12
CA LYS A 54 -6.89 17.83 -23.15
C LYS A 54 -7.59 16.91 -22.18
N TRP A 55 -7.96 17.39 -20.99
CA TRP A 55 -8.41 16.56 -19.88
C TRP A 55 -9.85 16.87 -19.47
N LYS A 56 -10.74 15.89 -19.60
CA LYS A 56 -12.13 15.98 -19.16
C LYS A 56 -12.28 15.45 -17.74
N LEU A 57 -12.84 16.26 -16.84
CA LEU A 57 -13.11 15.83 -15.47
C LEU A 57 -14.07 14.63 -15.46
N LEU A 58 -13.64 13.53 -14.82
CA LEU A 58 -14.39 12.29 -14.70
C LEU A 58 -14.96 12.12 -13.29
N LYS A 59 -14.15 12.38 -12.25
CA LYS A 59 -14.56 12.16 -10.85
C LYS A 59 -13.82 13.11 -9.90
N SER A 60 -14.49 13.52 -8.83
CA SER A 60 -13.90 14.36 -7.78
C SER A 60 -14.16 13.75 -6.40
N LYS A 61 -13.20 13.89 -5.50
CA LYS A 61 -13.34 13.52 -4.09
C LYS A 61 -12.43 14.39 -3.22
N LYS A 62 -13.02 15.21 -2.35
CA LYS A 62 -12.28 16.24 -1.58
C LYS A 62 -11.48 17.12 -2.55
N ASN A 63 -10.20 17.36 -2.26
CA ASN A 63 -9.29 18.19 -3.05
C ASN A 63 -8.55 17.34 -4.09
N THR A 64 -9.23 16.42 -4.76
CA THR A 64 -8.61 15.51 -5.74
C THR A 64 -9.57 15.19 -6.85
N HIS A 65 -9.05 15.23 -8.06
CA HIS A 65 -9.80 15.17 -9.29
C HIS A 65 -9.15 14.16 -10.21
N VAL A 66 -9.96 13.30 -10.81
CA VAL A 66 -9.58 12.36 -11.85
C VAL A 66 -10.13 12.87 -13.16
N PHE A 67 -9.27 12.93 -14.16
CA PHE A 67 -9.55 13.36 -15.51
C PHE A 67 -9.31 12.21 -16.47
N LEU A 68 -10.10 12.18 -17.54
CA LEU A 68 -9.94 11.30 -18.68
C LEU A 68 -9.40 12.13 -19.85
N GLU A 69 -8.38 11.63 -20.51
CA GLU A 69 -7.85 12.28 -21.71
C GLU A 69 -8.91 12.30 -22.81
N GLN A 70 -9.13 13.48 -23.38
CA GLN A 70 -9.95 13.66 -24.56
C GLN A 70 -9.10 13.23 -25.75
N GLN A 71 -9.46 12.12 -26.38
CA GLN A 71 -8.93 11.84 -27.71
C GLN A 71 -9.35 13.01 -28.59
N SER A 72 -8.38 13.80 -29.05
CA SER A 72 -8.63 14.76 -30.11
C SER A 72 -9.34 13.98 -31.21
N GLN A 73 -10.53 14.41 -31.64
CA GLN A 73 -11.06 13.97 -32.91
C GLN A 73 -10.04 14.40 -33.97
N ARG A 74 -9.05 13.55 -34.23
CA ARG A 74 -8.32 13.60 -35.48
C ARG A 74 -9.39 13.28 -36.51
N ASN A 75 -9.90 14.34 -37.14
CA ASN A 75 -10.54 14.26 -38.44
C ASN A 75 -9.53 13.61 -39.38
N SER A 76 -9.52 12.28 -39.41
CA SER A 76 -8.78 11.50 -40.39
C SER A 76 -9.72 10.42 -40.87
N ALA A 77 -10.56 10.80 -41.84
CA ALA A 77 -11.18 9.90 -42.80
C ALA A 77 -10.13 9.18 -43.69
N SER A 78 -8.89 9.00 -43.23
CA SER A 78 -7.76 8.54 -44.02
C SER A 78 -6.57 8.10 -43.17
N SER A 79 -6.76 7.18 -42.22
CA SER A 79 -5.76 6.12 -42.01
C SER A 79 -6.37 4.97 -41.23
N ARG A 80 -6.47 3.80 -41.87
CA ARG A 80 -6.59 2.51 -41.18
C ARG A 80 -5.23 2.14 -40.59
N SER A 81 -4.73 2.95 -39.65
CA SER A 81 -3.63 2.53 -38.80
C SER A 81 -4.25 1.79 -37.60
N THR A 82 -4.23 0.46 -37.67
CA THR A 82 -4.61 -0.46 -36.61
C THR A 82 -3.52 -0.45 -35.54
N ASP A 83 -3.35 0.66 -34.84
CA ASP A 83 -2.42 0.75 -33.72
C ASP A 83 -3.22 0.68 -32.40
N PRO A 84 -3.39 -0.52 -31.81
CA PRO A 84 -4.30 -0.73 -30.66
C PRO A 84 -3.90 0.06 -29.41
N VAL A 85 -2.66 0.58 -29.36
CA VAL A 85 -2.15 1.41 -28.26
C VAL A 85 -2.78 2.81 -28.27
N ALA A 86 -3.18 3.34 -29.43
CA ALA A 86 -3.79 4.66 -29.56
C ALA A 86 -5.23 4.75 -29.01
N GLU A 87 -5.84 3.62 -28.63
CA GLU A 87 -7.22 3.52 -28.16
C GLU A 87 -7.36 3.29 -26.63
N LEU A 88 -6.27 3.24 -25.86
CA LEU A 88 -6.36 3.00 -24.42
C LEU A 88 -6.78 4.28 -23.65
N PRO A 89 -7.76 4.23 -22.72
CA PRO A 89 -8.09 5.35 -21.87
C PRO A 89 -6.90 5.75 -21.00
N SER A 90 -6.53 7.02 -21.07
CA SER A 90 -5.52 7.65 -20.22
C SER A 90 -6.21 8.46 -19.13
N LEU A 91 -5.81 8.23 -17.89
CA LEU A 91 -6.33 8.89 -16.70
C LEU A 91 -5.24 9.72 -16.03
N LEU A 92 -5.61 10.92 -15.59
CA LEU A 92 -4.78 11.79 -14.77
C LEU A 92 -5.51 12.07 -13.46
N THR A 93 -4.87 11.82 -12.32
CA THR A 93 -5.38 12.22 -11.01
C THR A 93 -4.46 13.26 -10.41
N VAL A 94 -5.01 14.41 -10.04
CA VAL A 94 -4.27 15.46 -9.33
C VAL A 94 -5.01 15.88 -8.08
N GLY A 95 -4.27 16.16 -7.02
CA GLY A 95 -4.88 16.60 -5.77
C GLY A 95 -3.92 16.66 -4.59
N THR A 96 -4.50 16.64 -3.40
CA THR A 96 -3.74 16.66 -2.14
C THR A 96 -4.34 15.72 -1.09
N THR A 97 -3.48 15.19 -0.23
CA THR A 97 -3.86 14.43 0.96
C THR A 97 -3.18 14.97 2.22
N SER A 98 -3.81 14.75 3.37
CA SER A 98 -3.30 15.21 4.67
C SER A 98 -2.33 14.20 5.27
N GLY A 99 -1.17 14.66 5.72
CA GLY A 99 -0.13 13.86 6.34
C GLY A 99 1.28 14.23 5.87
N SER A 100 2.25 13.39 6.19
CA SER A 100 3.61 13.51 5.66
C SER A 100 3.84 12.59 4.45
N LEU A 101 4.83 12.91 3.62
CA LEU A 101 5.28 12.04 2.53
C LEU A 101 5.62 10.65 3.07
N ASP A 102 6.35 10.58 4.17
CA ASP A 102 6.73 9.31 4.80
C ASP A 102 5.49 8.52 5.28
N ASP A 103 4.43 9.18 5.76
CA ASP A 103 3.16 8.48 6.09
C ASP A 103 2.49 7.89 4.86
N VAL A 104 2.53 8.62 3.73
CA VAL A 104 2.03 8.11 2.44
C VAL A 104 2.83 6.88 2.03
N MET A 105 4.16 6.97 2.03
CA MET A 105 5.04 5.88 1.62
C MET A 105 4.94 4.65 2.53
N LEU A 106 4.79 4.85 3.84
CA LEU A 106 4.49 3.76 4.78
C LEU A 106 3.12 3.12 4.50
N GLY A 107 2.13 3.91 4.06
CA GLY A 107 0.84 3.41 3.62
C GLY A 107 0.93 2.58 2.34
N VAL A 108 1.73 3.04 1.37
CA VAL A 108 1.94 2.42 0.06
C VAL A 108 2.63 1.07 0.19
N VAL A 109 3.77 0.99 0.89
CA VAL A 109 4.63 -0.19 0.93
C VAL A 109 3.93 -1.41 1.55
N ASN A 110 3.88 -2.51 0.80
CA ASN A 110 3.16 -3.74 1.16
C ASN A 110 3.77 -5.00 0.51
N PRO A 111 5.05 -5.34 0.80
CA PRO A 111 5.76 -6.42 0.10
C PRO A 111 5.28 -7.83 0.46
N THR A 112 4.50 -7.99 1.52
CA THR A 112 4.03 -9.29 2.03
C THR A 112 2.52 -9.41 1.92
N LEU A 113 2.00 -10.63 1.92
CA LEU A 113 0.55 -10.87 1.95
C LEU A 113 -0.11 -10.21 3.17
N GLU A 114 0.55 -10.25 4.32
CA GLU A 114 0.08 -9.61 5.55
C GLU A 114 -0.05 -8.09 5.40
N SER A 115 1.03 -7.42 4.96
CA SER A 115 1.03 -5.97 4.76
C SER A 115 0.07 -5.54 3.64
N MET A 116 -0.16 -6.39 2.63
CA MET A 116 -1.16 -6.19 1.60
C MET A 116 -2.59 -6.28 2.15
N ARG A 117 -2.91 -7.27 2.99
CA ARG A 117 -4.21 -7.38 3.68
C ARG A 117 -4.48 -6.15 4.55
N ILE A 118 -3.47 -5.70 5.30
CA ILE A 118 -3.56 -4.47 6.10
C ILE A 118 -3.87 -3.27 5.20
N LYS A 119 -3.12 -3.07 4.10
CA LYS A 119 -3.37 -2.01 3.10
C LYS A 119 -4.81 -2.04 2.59
N ALA A 120 -5.27 -3.19 2.09
CA ALA A 120 -6.62 -3.38 1.57
C ALA A 120 -7.72 -3.04 2.59
N SER A 121 -7.51 -3.32 3.87
CA SER A 121 -8.49 -3.03 4.94
C SER A 121 -8.78 -1.54 5.18
N TYR A 122 -7.86 -0.66 4.76
CA TYR A 122 -8.04 0.78 4.86
C TYR A 122 -8.50 1.40 3.55
N ILE A 123 -8.08 0.83 2.42
CA ILE A 123 -8.25 1.43 1.11
C ILE A 123 -9.53 0.92 0.42
N ASN A 124 -9.92 -0.33 0.68
CA ASN A 124 -11.15 -0.99 0.22
C ASN A 124 -11.34 -0.97 -1.31
N ASP A 125 -10.30 -1.40 -2.03
CA ASP A 125 -10.17 -1.34 -3.49
C ASP A 125 -10.04 -2.70 -4.17
N LEU A 126 -9.75 -3.78 -3.44
CA LEU A 126 -9.50 -5.13 -4.00
C LEU A 126 -10.49 -6.17 -3.47
N SER A 127 -10.93 -7.08 -4.35
CA SER A 127 -11.77 -8.22 -4.00
C SER A 127 -10.94 -9.42 -3.57
N ALA A 128 -9.81 -9.65 -4.23
CA ALA A 128 -8.79 -10.65 -3.89
C ALA A 128 -7.41 -10.18 -4.35
N ALA A 129 -6.34 -10.70 -3.73
CA ALA A 129 -4.98 -10.46 -4.16
C ALA A 129 -4.00 -11.48 -3.57
N ALA A 130 -2.84 -11.61 -4.22
CA ALA A 130 -1.75 -12.46 -3.80
C ALA A 130 -0.39 -11.79 -4.09
N VAL A 131 0.60 -12.09 -3.27
CA VAL A 131 2.01 -11.80 -3.56
C VAL A 131 2.59 -13.03 -4.24
N LEU A 132 3.16 -12.86 -5.44
CA LEU A 132 3.69 -13.98 -6.24
C LEU A 132 5.19 -14.12 -6.07
N SER A 133 5.94 -13.01 -6.11
CA SER A 133 7.41 -13.05 -5.93
C SER A 133 7.96 -11.69 -5.54
N ASN A 134 8.96 -11.68 -4.66
CA ASN A 134 9.66 -10.47 -4.20
C ASN A 134 10.98 -10.31 -4.95
N VAL A 135 11.11 -9.24 -5.74
CA VAL A 135 12.34 -8.90 -6.49
C VAL A 135 13.27 -8.07 -5.61
N VAL A 136 12.72 -7.03 -4.96
CA VAL A 136 13.43 -6.16 -4.02
C VAL A 136 12.63 -6.03 -2.74
N ASN A 137 13.27 -6.33 -1.61
CA ASN A 137 12.67 -6.22 -0.29
C ASN A 137 13.09 -4.90 0.39
N PRO A 138 12.18 -4.27 1.17
CA PRO A 138 12.55 -3.11 1.99
C PRO A 138 13.68 -3.40 2.96
N THR A 139 14.56 -2.42 3.14
CA THR A 139 15.69 -2.50 4.07
C THR A 139 15.62 -1.38 5.12
N PRO A 140 16.35 -1.49 6.24
CA PRO A 140 16.42 -0.39 7.21
C PRO A 140 17.02 0.91 6.63
N ASN A 141 17.76 0.85 5.52
CA ASN A 141 18.29 2.04 4.85
C ASN A 141 17.24 2.62 3.90
N ASN A 142 16.60 1.75 3.12
CA ASN A 142 15.58 2.08 2.13
C ASN A 142 14.24 1.41 2.51
N PRO A 143 13.53 1.91 3.55
CA PRO A 143 12.38 1.21 4.14
C PRO A 143 11.10 1.30 3.30
N PHE A 144 11.08 2.20 2.32
CA PHE A 144 9.97 2.35 1.38
C PHE A 144 10.29 1.73 0.02
N ASN A 145 11.51 1.21 -0.18
CA ASN A 145 11.91 0.63 -1.45
C ASN A 145 11.44 -0.82 -1.56
N SER A 146 10.69 -1.14 -2.59
CA SER A 146 10.14 -2.48 -2.79
C SER A 146 9.81 -2.69 -4.26
N VAL A 147 10.09 -3.89 -4.78
CA VAL A 147 9.67 -4.34 -6.12
C VAL A 147 9.14 -5.76 -6.00
N VAL A 148 7.87 -5.97 -6.30
CA VAL A 148 7.17 -7.22 -6.02
C VAL A 148 6.17 -7.54 -7.11
N VAL A 149 6.18 -8.77 -7.61
CA VAL A 149 5.17 -9.30 -8.53
C VAL A 149 3.96 -9.75 -7.73
N LYS A 150 2.77 -9.31 -8.14
CA LYS A 150 1.51 -9.55 -7.46
C LYS A 150 0.41 -9.89 -8.45
N TRP A 151 -0.63 -10.49 -7.89
CA TRP A 151 -1.91 -10.66 -8.56
C TRP A 151 -3.00 -9.93 -7.78
N MET A 152 -3.96 -9.33 -8.47
CA MET A 152 -5.16 -8.78 -7.85
C MET A 152 -6.39 -8.96 -8.72
N GLU A 153 -7.54 -9.06 -8.08
CA GLU A 153 -8.85 -9.00 -8.70
C GLU A 153 -9.57 -7.71 -8.25
N GLN A 154 -10.17 -7.03 -9.22
CA GLN A 154 -11.04 -5.90 -8.98
C GLN A 154 -12.50 -6.30 -9.20
N ASP A 155 -13.32 -6.08 -8.18
CA ASP A 155 -14.77 -6.18 -8.30
C ASP A 155 -15.29 -5.08 -9.22
N ILE A 156 -15.93 -5.47 -10.32
CA ILE A 156 -16.63 -4.55 -11.21
C ILE A 156 -18.11 -4.53 -10.81
N PRO A 157 -18.77 -3.35 -10.77
CA PRO A 157 -20.20 -3.29 -10.50
C PRO A 157 -20.99 -4.22 -11.43
N PHE A 158 -22.08 -4.79 -10.93
CA PHE A 158 -22.90 -5.78 -11.64
C PHE A 158 -22.25 -7.16 -11.87
N GLN A 159 -21.08 -7.45 -11.29
CA GLN A 159 -20.55 -8.83 -11.32
C GLN A 159 -21.52 -9.83 -10.69
N ALA A 160 -22.14 -9.46 -9.57
CA ALA A 160 -23.11 -10.32 -8.87
C ALA A 160 -24.37 -10.63 -9.69
N THR A 161 -24.64 -9.87 -10.76
CA THR A 161 -25.77 -10.13 -11.67
C THR A 161 -25.40 -11.04 -12.84
N GLY A 162 -24.14 -11.49 -12.94
CA GLY A 162 -23.64 -12.35 -14.03
C GLY A 162 -23.45 -11.64 -15.38
N LEU A 163 -23.74 -10.34 -15.47
CA LEU A 163 -23.70 -9.58 -16.73
C LEU A 163 -22.28 -9.11 -17.09
N VAL A 164 -21.38 -9.06 -16.11
CA VAL A 164 -20.01 -8.55 -16.28
C VAL A 164 -19.05 -9.43 -15.49
N GLN A 165 -17.95 -9.86 -16.12
CA GLN A 165 -16.89 -10.60 -15.44
C GLN A 165 -15.96 -9.67 -14.66
N ASN A 166 -15.35 -10.14 -13.58
CA ASN A 166 -14.30 -9.37 -12.88
C ASN A 166 -13.03 -9.28 -13.73
N ARG A 167 -12.22 -8.25 -13.45
CA ARG A 167 -10.90 -8.10 -14.07
C ARG A 167 -9.84 -8.49 -13.06
N ASP A 168 -8.91 -9.31 -13.53
CA ASP A 168 -7.71 -9.64 -12.78
C ASP A 168 -6.47 -9.12 -13.48
N TYR A 169 -5.42 -8.91 -12.68
CA TYR A 169 -4.17 -8.33 -13.13
C TYR A 169 -3.01 -9.08 -12.48
N VAL A 170 -2.04 -9.47 -13.28
CA VAL A 170 -0.70 -9.85 -12.83
C VAL A 170 0.20 -8.66 -13.13
N TYR A 171 0.90 -8.17 -12.11
CA TYR A 171 1.61 -6.88 -12.22
C TYR A 171 2.84 -6.83 -11.32
N VAL A 172 3.84 -6.07 -11.74
CA VAL A 172 4.93 -5.61 -10.88
C VAL A 172 4.48 -4.35 -10.15
N GLU A 173 4.56 -4.36 -8.82
CA GLU A 173 4.36 -3.20 -7.95
C GLU A 173 5.72 -2.72 -7.46
N ALA A 174 6.06 -1.47 -7.76
CA ALA A 174 7.28 -0.84 -7.28
C ALA A 174 6.98 0.43 -6.48
N THR A 175 7.75 0.68 -5.44
CA THR A 175 7.65 1.91 -4.65
C THR A 175 9.01 2.29 -4.10
N GLY A 176 9.22 3.59 -3.91
CA GLY A 176 10.48 4.13 -3.40
C GLY A 176 10.43 5.65 -3.28
N LEU A 177 11.59 6.21 -2.94
CA LEU A 177 11.83 7.65 -2.97
C LEU A 177 12.79 7.93 -4.13
N THR A 178 12.60 9.06 -4.80
CA THR A 178 13.51 9.59 -5.81
C THR A 178 13.61 11.10 -5.62
N GLU A 179 14.52 11.72 -6.36
CA GLU A 179 14.71 13.16 -6.41
C GLU A 179 14.29 13.67 -7.79
N THR A 180 13.67 14.84 -7.82
CA THR A 180 13.44 15.62 -9.04
C THR A 180 14.71 16.37 -9.44
N PHE A 181 14.74 16.96 -10.64
CA PHE A 181 15.90 17.70 -11.15
C PHE A 181 16.32 18.88 -10.26
N ASP A 182 15.38 19.45 -9.47
CA ASP A 182 15.62 20.51 -8.50
C ASP A 182 16.07 19.99 -7.12
N GLY A 183 16.34 18.68 -6.99
CA GLY A 183 16.82 18.03 -5.76
C GLY A 183 15.71 17.78 -4.73
N GLU A 184 14.44 17.93 -5.11
CA GLU A 184 13.32 17.76 -4.19
C GLU A 184 12.94 16.29 -4.05
N ARG A 185 12.81 15.85 -2.79
CA ARG A 185 12.45 14.46 -2.48
C ARG A 185 10.98 14.17 -2.79
N VAL A 186 10.74 13.22 -3.68
CA VAL A 186 9.39 12.72 -4.01
C VAL A 186 9.29 11.22 -3.81
N GLY A 187 8.10 10.75 -3.46
CA GLY A 187 7.81 9.31 -3.41
C GLY A 187 7.15 8.85 -4.70
N PHE A 188 7.42 7.62 -5.12
CA PHE A 188 6.77 7.03 -6.29
C PHE A 188 6.05 5.71 -5.97
N HIS A 189 5.05 5.38 -6.78
CA HIS A 189 4.32 4.12 -6.72
C HIS A 189 3.92 3.69 -8.14
N VAL A 190 4.42 2.55 -8.59
CA VAL A 190 4.20 1.99 -9.92
C VAL A 190 3.42 0.68 -9.81
N LEU A 191 2.42 0.51 -10.66
CA LEU A 191 1.80 -0.78 -10.95
C LEU A 191 1.86 -0.97 -12.47
N HIS A 192 2.50 -2.04 -12.93
CA HIS A 192 2.59 -2.34 -14.36
C HIS A 192 2.30 -3.81 -14.61
N SER A 193 1.34 -4.10 -15.49
CA SER A 193 0.98 -5.47 -15.85
C SER A 193 2.15 -6.19 -16.51
N VAL A 194 2.38 -7.43 -16.09
CA VAL A 194 3.43 -8.32 -16.59
C VAL A 194 2.87 -9.73 -16.73
N ASN A 195 3.48 -10.56 -17.57
CA ASN A 195 2.99 -11.91 -17.84
C ASN A 195 4.08 -12.94 -17.59
N PHE A 196 3.70 -14.06 -16.99
CA PHE A 196 4.56 -15.22 -16.79
C PHE A 196 3.85 -16.50 -17.27
N PRO A 197 4.58 -17.52 -17.74
CA PRO A 197 4.00 -18.81 -18.10
C PRO A 197 3.17 -19.46 -16.97
N GLN A 198 3.58 -19.27 -15.72
CA GLN A 198 2.91 -19.80 -14.52
C GLN A 198 1.57 -19.10 -14.22
N THR A 199 1.36 -17.90 -14.77
CA THR A 199 0.18 -17.07 -14.48
C THR A 199 -0.89 -17.17 -15.57
N HIS A 200 -1.43 -18.38 -15.73
CA HIS A 200 -2.48 -18.70 -16.69
C HIS A 200 -3.76 -17.88 -16.49
N ASP A 201 -4.64 -17.87 -17.49
CA ASP A 201 -5.93 -17.19 -17.37
C ASP A 201 -6.86 -17.93 -16.41
N LEU A 202 -7.49 -17.18 -15.51
CA LEU A 202 -8.40 -17.74 -14.51
C LEU A 202 -9.84 -17.78 -15.03
N PRO A 203 -10.61 -18.83 -14.75
CA PRO A 203 -11.99 -18.93 -15.21
C PRO A 203 -12.87 -17.83 -14.59
N ASN A 204 -13.91 -17.42 -15.33
CA ASN A 204 -14.90 -16.39 -14.94
C ASN A 204 -14.34 -14.98 -14.69
N ARG A 205 -13.15 -14.70 -15.22
CA ARG A 205 -12.45 -13.42 -15.13
C ARG A 205 -11.84 -13.09 -16.47
N ILE A 206 -11.53 -11.81 -16.65
CA ILE A 206 -10.82 -11.32 -17.84
C ILE A 206 -9.50 -10.73 -17.37
N ARG A 207 -8.39 -11.30 -17.87
CA ARG A 207 -7.05 -10.73 -17.69
C ARG A 207 -6.99 -9.39 -18.40
N ALA A 208 -6.75 -8.33 -17.63
CA ALA A 208 -6.60 -6.99 -18.15
C ALA A 208 -5.19 -6.47 -17.89
N ASN A 209 -4.80 -5.44 -18.66
CA ASN A 209 -3.51 -4.80 -18.53
C ASN A 209 -3.67 -3.36 -18.02
N MET A 210 -2.76 -2.93 -17.16
CA MET A 210 -2.66 -1.53 -16.75
C MET A 210 -1.21 -1.11 -16.58
N SER A 211 -0.98 0.20 -16.70
CA SER A 211 0.24 0.84 -16.26
C SER A 211 -0.14 2.11 -15.51
N VAL A 212 0.20 2.19 -14.24
CA VAL A 212 -0.09 3.31 -13.35
C VAL A 212 1.20 3.77 -12.69
N CYS A 213 1.46 5.07 -12.68
CA CYS A 213 2.57 5.67 -11.96
C CYS A 213 2.07 6.88 -11.17
N ALA A 214 2.35 6.88 -9.88
CA ALA A 214 2.02 7.97 -8.96
C ALA A 214 3.30 8.62 -8.40
N PHE A 215 3.25 9.94 -8.22
CA PHE A 215 4.22 10.74 -7.49
C PHE A 215 3.56 11.47 -6.33
N PHE A 216 4.30 11.55 -5.22
CA PHE A 216 3.88 12.17 -3.98
C PHE A 216 4.93 13.20 -3.55
N ARG A 217 4.52 14.46 -3.38
CA ARG A 217 5.41 15.56 -2.98
C ARG A 217 4.96 16.21 -1.69
N GLN A 218 5.88 16.40 -0.74
CA GLN A 218 5.59 17.18 0.47
C GLN A 218 5.49 18.67 0.11
N VAL A 219 4.30 19.27 0.21
CA VAL A 219 4.10 20.69 -0.11
C VAL A 219 4.36 21.58 1.11
N ARG A 220 3.91 21.12 2.29
CA ARG A 220 4.09 21.78 3.59
C ARG A 220 3.83 20.78 4.72
N PRO A 221 4.14 21.08 6.00
CA PRO A 221 3.84 20.18 7.10
C PRO A 221 2.36 19.78 7.11
N ASN A 222 2.08 18.47 6.98
CA ASN A 222 0.74 17.86 6.90
C ASN A 222 -0.01 17.96 5.55
N LEU A 223 0.65 18.36 4.45
CA LEU A 223 0.04 18.35 3.12
C LEU A 223 0.98 17.73 2.08
N VAL A 224 0.49 16.69 1.41
CA VAL A 224 1.18 15.99 0.33
C VAL A 224 0.39 16.17 -0.97
N SER A 225 1.05 16.62 -2.03
CA SER A 225 0.50 16.62 -3.38
C SER A 225 0.52 15.20 -3.94
N VAL A 226 -0.54 14.87 -4.67
CA VAL A 226 -0.73 13.58 -5.34
C VAL A 226 -0.86 13.85 -6.83
N TYR A 227 -0.01 13.20 -7.61
CA TYR A 227 -0.09 13.15 -9.07
C TYR A 227 -0.06 11.69 -9.49
N VAL A 228 -1.08 11.23 -10.23
CA VAL A 228 -1.15 9.85 -10.72
C VAL A 228 -1.49 9.88 -12.20
N THR A 229 -0.72 9.15 -13.00
CA THR A 229 -1.12 8.85 -14.37
C THR A 229 -1.37 7.37 -14.50
N GLY A 230 -2.30 6.99 -15.37
CA GLY A 230 -2.42 5.60 -15.73
C GLY A 230 -3.15 5.37 -17.04
N VAL A 231 -2.74 4.30 -17.69
CA VAL A 231 -3.38 3.75 -18.88
C VAL A 231 -3.89 2.36 -18.52
N LEU A 232 -5.05 2.00 -19.05
CA LEU A 232 -5.62 0.68 -18.82
C LEU A 232 -6.17 0.10 -20.12
N ASP A 233 -6.15 -1.22 -20.23
CA ASP A 233 -6.96 -1.95 -21.20
C ASP A 233 -8.29 -2.33 -20.53
N PRO A 234 -9.42 -1.68 -20.92
CA PRO A 234 -10.70 -1.96 -20.31
C PRO A 234 -11.29 -3.32 -20.72
N VAL A 235 -10.79 -3.97 -21.79
CA VAL A 235 -11.24 -5.23 -22.40
C VAL A 235 -12.77 -5.41 -22.41
N GLY A 236 -13.43 -5.24 -23.54
CA GLY A 236 -14.87 -5.53 -23.71
C GLY A 236 -15.64 -4.40 -24.39
N ASN A 237 -16.97 -4.55 -24.46
CA ASN A 237 -17.84 -3.58 -25.15
C ASN A 237 -17.87 -2.19 -24.47
N ASP A 238 -18.40 -1.19 -25.18
CA ASP A 238 -18.42 0.22 -24.73
C ASP A 238 -19.03 0.46 -23.34
N ARG A 239 -20.08 -0.29 -22.98
CA ARG A 239 -20.74 -0.15 -21.67
C ARG A 239 -19.81 -0.63 -20.56
N VAL A 240 -19.20 -1.79 -20.76
CA VAL A 240 -18.21 -2.37 -19.85
C VAL A 240 -16.98 -1.48 -19.75
N ARG A 241 -16.51 -0.95 -20.88
CA ARG A 241 -15.38 -0.02 -20.92
C ARG A 241 -15.60 1.22 -20.06
N ARG A 242 -16.76 1.89 -20.15
CA ARG A 242 -17.08 3.03 -19.28
C ARG A 242 -17.09 2.64 -17.79
N LEU A 243 -17.57 1.45 -17.48
CA LEU A 243 -17.62 0.94 -16.12
C LEU A 243 -16.22 0.68 -15.55
N VAL A 244 -15.35 0.03 -16.33
CA VAL A 244 -13.95 -0.24 -15.95
C VAL A 244 -13.19 1.07 -15.74
N VAL A 245 -13.35 2.05 -16.64
CA VAL A 245 -12.73 3.38 -16.51
C VAL A 245 -13.20 4.10 -15.23
N SER A 246 -14.50 4.06 -14.92
CA SER A 246 -15.05 4.64 -13.68
C SER A 246 -14.55 3.92 -12.42
N ASN A 247 -14.39 2.60 -12.50
CA ASN A 247 -13.83 1.81 -11.40
C ASN A 247 -12.35 2.16 -11.18
N MET A 248 -11.56 2.27 -12.24
CA MET A 248 -10.16 2.68 -12.16
C MET A 248 -10.01 4.09 -11.59
N ALA A 249 -10.86 5.04 -12.01
CA ALA A 249 -10.87 6.38 -11.42
C ALA A 249 -11.15 6.33 -9.90
N SER A 250 -11.99 5.40 -9.45
CA SER A 250 -12.25 5.17 -8.03
C SER A 250 -11.04 4.57 -7.30
N ALA A 251 -10.32 3.66 -7.96
CA ALA A 251 -9.07 3.09 -7.46
C ALA A 251 -7.95 4.15 -7.37
N MET A 252 -7.79 5.03 -8.36
CA MET A 252 -6.81 6.12 -8.28
C MET A 252 -7.10 7.10 -7.13
N LEU A 253 -8.39 7.39 -6.84
CA LEU A 253 -8.81 8.17 -5.67
C LEU A 253 -8.57 7.47 -4.33
N SER A 254 -8.24 6.17 -4.34
CA SER A 254 -7.91 5.40 -3.15
C SER A 254 -6.55 5.84 -2.57
N SER A 255 -5.65 6.38 -3.40
CA SER A 255 -4.36 6.96 -3.01
C SER A 255 -4.46 8.01 -1.89
N LEU A 256 -5.59 8.72 -1.80
CA LEU A 256 -5.86 9.69 -0.73
C LEU A 256 -5.89 9.07 0.67
N LYS A 257 -6.05 7.75 0.76
CA LYS A 257 -6.07 7.02 2.02
C LYS A 257 -4.70 6.49 2.43
N TYR A 258 -3.66 6.63 1.61
CA TYR A 258 -2.32 6.10 1.92
C TYR A 258 -1.73 6.71 3.19
N ALA A 259 -1.77 8.03 3.35
CA ALA A 259 -1.32 8.68 4.58
C ALA A 259 -2.05 8.16 5.82
N HIS A 260 -3.37 8.01 5.74
CA HIS A 260 -4.17 7.42 6.82
C HIS A 260 -3.77 5.96 7.09
N CYS A 261 -3.53 5.15 6.05
CA CYS A 261 -3.04 3.78 6.21
C CYS A 261 -1.70 3.75 6.94
N GLY A 262 -0.73 4.58 6.54
CA GLY A 262 0.56 4.69 7.24
C GLY A 262 0.40 5.10 8.69
N GLN A 263 -0.47 6.07 8.99
CA GLN A 263 -0.80 6.47 10.36
C GLN A 263 -1.38 5.32 11.19
N MET A 264 -2.26 4.50 10.63
CA MET A 264 -2.80 3.33 11.33
C MET A 264 -1.75 2.25 11.53
N LYS A 265 -0.84 2.04 10.57
CA LYS A 265 0.33 1.15 10.73
C LYS A 265 1.22 1.63 11.88
N LYS A 266 1.50 2.94 12.00
CA LYS A 266 2.23 3.50 13.15
C LYS A 266 1.54 3.21 14.48
N LEU A 267 0.23 3.38 14.55
CA LEU A 267 -0.54 3.09 15.76
C LEU A 267 -0.53 1.59 16.10
N ALA A 268 -0.68 0.72 15.11
CA ALA A 268 -0.59 -0.73 15.31
C ALA A 268 0.77 -1.13 15.89
N TRP A 269 1.86 -0.59 15.33
CA TRP A 269 3.22 -0.82 15.82
C TRP A 269 3.43 -0.32 17.25
N ALA A 270 2.94 0.89 17.56
CA ALA A 270 3.04 1.45 18.91
C ALA A 270 2.28 0.61 19.94
N LEU A 271 1.11 0.07 19.56
CA LEU A 271 0.32 -0.83 20.41
C LEU A 271 1.05 -2.14 20.66
N ASP A 272 1.64 -2.75 19.63
CA ASP A 272 2.42 -3.98 19.77
C ASP A 272 3.64 -3.78 20.70
N THR A 273 4.35 -2.68 20.51
CA THR A 273 5.49 -2.30 21.37
C THR A 273 5.04 -2.09 22.83
N ALA A 274 3.93 -1.37 23.04
CA ALA A 274 3.38 -1.14 24.38
C ALA A 274 2.91 -2.44 25.04
N TYR A 275 2.24 -3.32 24.28
CA TYR A 275 1.77 -4.61 24.76
C TYR A 275 2.91 -5.53 25.19
N SER A 276 3.97 -5.62 24.40
CA SER A 276 5.19 -6.37 24.75
C SER A 276 5.85 -5.82 26.03
N ARG A 277 5.88 -4.49 26.21
CA ARG A 277 6.40 -3.87 27.44
C ARG A 277 5.54 -4.22 28.66
N SER A 278 4.22 -4.17 28.53
CA SER A 278 3.31 -4.49 29.64
C SER A 278 3.35 -5.96 30.07
N LYS A 279 3.71 -6.91 29.18
CA LYS A 279 3.94 -8.31 29.57
C LYS A 279 5.11 -8.48 30.54
N VAL A 280 6.11 -7.61 30.46
CA VAL A 280 7.32 -7.68 31.30
C VAL A 280 7.13 -6.90 32.60
N VAL A 281 6.51 -5.72 32.52
CA VAL A 281 6.42 -4.77 33.64
C VAL A 281 5.11 -4.90 34.44
N GLY A 282 4.09 -5.57 33.87
CA GLY A 282 2.73 -5.57 34.40
C GLY A 282 1.95 -4.31 34.00
N THR A 283 0.62 -4.38 34.08
CA THR A 283 -0.25 -3.20 33.89
C THR A 283 -0.35 -2.40 35.18
N PRO A 284 0.01 -1.11 35.20
CA PRO A 284 -0.17 -0.26 36.38
C PRO A 284 -1.66 -0.19 36.77
N ASP A 285 -1.97 -0.14 38.06
CA ASP A 285 -3.32 0.21 38.53
C ASP A 285 -3.50 1.73 38.36
N PRO A 286 -4.33 2.20 37.41
CA PRO A 286 -4.45 3.62 37.14
C PRO A 286 -5.28 4.29 38.24
N GLU A 287 -4.78 5.40 38.77
CA GLU A 287 -5.61 6.33 39.54
C GLU A 287 -6.91 6.63 38.77
N ARG A 288 -8.02 6.81 39.50
CA ARG A 288 -9.35 7.07 38.92
C ARG A 288 -9.49 8.50 38.40
N ILE A 289 -8.53 8.94 37.61
CA ILE A 289 -8.40 10.28 37.07
C ILE A 289 -8.16 10.15 35.56
N CYS A 290 -8.85 10.97 34.77
CA CYS A 290 -8.62 10.99 33.34
C CYS A 290 -7.21 11.52 33.04
N VAL A 291 -6.41 10.75 32.28
CA VAL A 291 -5.03 11.15 31.92
C VAL A 291 -4.95 12.40 31.05
N THR A 292 -6.04 12.76 30.37
CA THR A 292 -6.09 13.94 29.50
C THR A 292 -6.54 15.19 30.25
N CYS A 293 -7.71 15.15 30.89
CA CYS A 293 -8.32 16.34 31.51
C CYS A 293 -8.23 16.39 33.04
N ARG A 294 -7.61 15.38 33.67
CA ARG A 294 -7.45 15.26 35.13
C ARG A 294 -8.76 15.24 35.93
N LYS A 295 -9.92 15.09 35.29
CA LYS A 295 -11.21 14.90 35.97
C LYS A 295 -11.26 13.54 36.66
N THR A 296 -11.72 13.53 37.92
CA THR A 296 -12.00 12.30 38.67
C THR A 296 -13.11 11.51 37.99
N MET A 297 -12.90 10.21 37.87
CA MET A 297 -13.80 9.28 37.19
C MET A 297 -14.66 8.56 38.23
N SER A 298 -15.93 8.97 38.33
CA SER A 298 -16.90 8.32 39.21
C SER A 298 -17.11 6.85 38.82
N ARG A 299 -17.23 5.95 39.80
CA ARG A 299 -17.74 4.58 39.54
C ARG A 299 -19.19 4.71 39.07
N ARG A 300 -19.56 4.11 37.94
CA ARG A 300 -20.98 3.91 37.66
C ARG A 300 -21.52 2.92 38.69
N VAL A 301 -22.65 3.26 39.31
CA VAL A 301 -23.37 2.35 40.22
C VAL A 301 -23.71 1.08 39.42
N GLY A 302 -23.28 -0.08 39.91
CA GLY A 302 -23.53 -1.39 39.27
C GLY A 302 -22.40 -1.97 38.41
N GLU A 303 -21.32 -1.22 38.11
CA GLU A 303 -20.16 -1.76 37.37
C GLU A 303 -19.08 -2.30 38.33
N PHE A 304 -19.34 -3.48 38.93
CA PHE A 304 -18.30 -4.26 39.59
C PHE A 304 -17.52 -5.03 38.51
N GLY A 305 -16.22 -4.73 38.34
CA GLY A 305 -15.30 -5.52 37.51
C GLY A 305 -15.02 -5.03 36.08
N LYS A 306 -15.75 -4.05 35.53
CA LYS A 306 -15.36 -3.38 34.27
C LYS A 306 -14.51 -2.16 34.57
N GLY A 307 -13.19 -2.27 34.36
CA GLY A 307 -12.29 -1.12 34.33
C GLY A 307 -12.80 -0.10 33.31
N GLY A 308 -12.77 1.19 33.66
CA GLY A 308 -13.24 2.26 32.78
C GLY A 308 -12.49 2.29 31.43
N ASP A 309 -13.02 3.04 30.46
CA ASP A 309 -12.35 3.24 29.17
C ASP A 309 -10.90 3.71 29.41
N SER A 310 -9.91 2.94 28.94
CA SER A 310 -8.49 3.24 29.09
C SER A 310 -7.79 3.43 27.74
N CYS A 311 -6.75 4.28 27.73
CA CYS A 311 -5.85 4.39 26.60
C CYS A 311 -5.02 3.12 26.47
N ARG A 312 -5.02 2.50 25.28
CA ARG A 312 -4.28 1.25 25.04
C ARG A 312 -2.77 1.41 24.87
N LEU A 313 -2.24 2.64 24.91
CA LEU A 313 -0.79 2.90 24.87
C LEU A 313 -0.21 3.18 26.27
N CYS A 314 -0.82 4.09 27.04
CA CYS A 314 -0.33 4.43 28.38
C CYS A 314 -1.08 3.74 29.53
N CYS A 315 -2.08 2.90 29.23
CA CYS A 315 -2.96 2.21 30.18
C CYS A 315 -3.82 3.11 31.10
N GLY A 316 -3.65 4.42 31.05
CA GLY A 316 -4.42 5.35 31.90
C GLY A 316 -5.87 5.55 31.44
N LEU A 317 -6.73 5.92 32.39
CA LEU A 317 -8.17 6.11 32.16
C LEU A 317 -8.46 7.34 31.30
N VAL A 318 -9.45 7.23 30.42
CA VAL A 318 -9.93 8.31 29.57
C VAL A 318 -11.44 8.49 29.75
N CYS A 319 -11.88 9.72 29.97
CA CYS A 319 -13.31 10.02 30.05
C CYS A 319 -13.97 9.99 28.67
N ASN A 320 -15.31 9.97 28.63
CA ASN A 320 -16.07 9.90 27.38
C ASN A 320 -15.80 11.05 26.41
N THR A 321 -15.40 12.22 26.88
CA THR A 321 -15.06 13.38 26.04
C THR A 321 -13.59 13.40 25.61
N CYS A 322 -12.70 12.75 26.36
CA CYS A 322 -11.27 12.68 26.05
C CYS A 322 -10.85 11.39 25.32
N LYS A 323 -11.76 10.41 25.19
CA LYS A 323 -11.46 9.17 24.47
C LYS A 323 -11.47 9.41 22.97
N LEU A 324 -10.37 9.06 22.32
CA LEU A 324 -10.25 9.10 20.87
C LEU A 324 -10.21 7.67 20.35
N GLN A 325 -11.15 7.32 19.48
CA GLN A 325 -11.28 5.97 18.96
C GLN A 325 -10.76 5.87 17.54
N LYS A 326 -9.90 4.88 17.26
CA LYS A 326 -9.44 4.53 15.91
C LYS A 326 -9.69 3.06 15.61
N LYS A 327 -9.95 2.75 14.34
CA LYS A 327 -10.10 1.37 13.85
C LYS A 327 -8.73 0.87 13.40
N ILE A 328 -8.15 -0.05 14.15
CA ILE A 328 -6.82 -0.61 13.88
C ILE A 328 -6.97 -2.06 13.43
N SER A 329 -6.30 -2.42 12.34
CA SER A 329 -6.28 -3.76 11.76
C SER A 329 -5.12 -4.55 12.38
N PHE A 330 -5.42 -5.75 12.85
CA PHE A 330 -4.47 -6.69 13.45
C PHE A 330 -4.58 -8.03 12.73
N VAL A 331 -3.47 -8.75 12.65
CA VAL A 331 -3.40 -10.09 12.07
C VAL A 331 -3.34 -11.07 13.23
N GLY A 332 -4.32 -11.98 13.29
CA GLY A 332 -4.40 -13.00 14.32
C GLY A 332 -3.40 -14.14 14.09
N PRO A 333 -3.21 -15.04 15.08
CA PRO A 333 -2.41 -16.25 14.92
C PRO A 333 -2.93 -17.19 13.82
N ASP A 334 -4.23 -17.12 13.53
CA ASP A 334 -4.92 -17.80 12.42
C ASP A 334 -4.70 -17.13 11.06
N LEU A 335 -3.79 -16.14 10.99
CA LEU A 335 -3.51 -15.30 9.83
C LEU A 335 -4.70 -14.45 9.38
N ARG A 336 -5.83 -14.43 10.11
CA ARG A 336 -7.00 -13.65 9.72
C ARG A 336 -6.86 -12.20 10.17
N LEU A 337 -7.34 -11.29 9.32
CA LEU A 337 -7.32 -9.87 9.63
C LEU A 337 -8.57 -9.47 10.43
N ALA A 338 -8.37 -8.86 11.60
CA ALA A 338 -9.42 -8.32 12.44
C ALA A 338 -9.24 -6.82 12.64
N GLN A 339 -10.28 -6.05 12.36
CA GLN A 339 -10.29 -4.61 12.64
C GLN A 339 -10.99 -4.33 13.97
N ARG A 340 -10.27 -3.72 14.92
CA ARG A 340 -10.77 -3.44 16.28
C ARG A 340 -10.81 -1.95 16.54
N LYS A 341 -11.83 -1.52 17.29
CA LYS A 341 -11.92 -0.16 17.83
C LYS A 341 -10.99 -0.05 19.03
N VAL A 342 -10.02 0.84 18.95
CA VAL A 342 -9.00 1.06 19.99
C VAL A 342 -9.12 2.48 20.52
N ASN A 343 -9.15 2.62 21.85
CA ASN A 343 -9.24 3.90 22.54
C ASN A 343 -7.83 4.44 22.86
N PHE A 344 -7.63 5.73 22.64
CA PHE A 344 -6.41 6.47 22.93
C PHE A 344 -6.73 7.75 23.70
N CYS A 345 -5.80 8.21 24.53
CA CYS A 345 -5.80 9.60 24.98
C CYS A 345 -5.24 10.51 23.88
N ALA A 346 -5.51 11.82 23.97
CA ALA A 346 -5.06 12.79 22.98
C ALA A 346 -3.53 12.85 22.85
N VAL A 347 -2.81 12.75 23.98
CA VAL A 347 -1.34 12.82 24.03
C VAL A 347 -0.74 11.65 23.25
N CYS A 348 -1.01 10.40 23.65
CA CYS A 348 -0.41 9.24 23.00
C CYS A 348 -0.81 9.12 21.52
N LEU A 349 -2.05 9.48 21.16
CA LEU A 349 -2.46 9.48 19.75
C LEU A 349 -1.62 10.49 18.95
N ASN A 350 -1.55 11.75 19.42
CA ASN A 350 -0.87 12.81 18.69
C ASN A 350 0.65 12.59 18.63
N GLU A 351 1.27 12.14 19.72
CA GLU A 351 2.69 11.80 19.73
C GLU A 351 3.01 10.68 18.74
N THR A 352 2.22 9.60 18.74
CA THR A 352 2.42 8.48 17.80
C THR A 352 2.23 8.93 16.35
N LEU A 353 1.23 9.78 16.08
CA LEU A 353 1.00 10.29 14.73
C LEU A 353 2.07 11.30 14.28
N LYS A 354 2.72 12.03 15.21
CA LYS A 354 3.84 12.93 14.91
C LYS A 354 5.17 12.22 14.72
N GLN A 355 5.33 10.99 15.24
CA GLN A 355 6.56 10.22 15.00
C GLN A 355 6.77 9.98 13.51
N GLY A 356 8.03 10.12 13.05
CA GLY A 356 8.40 9.89 11.67
C GLY A 356 8.09 8.46 11.21
N ALA A 357 7.33 8.34 10.12
CA ALA A 357 6.94 7.03 9.57
C ALA A 357 8.14 6.22 9.07
N CYS A 358 9.19 6.87 8.58
CA CYS A 358 10.46 6.21 8.25
C CYS A 358 11.06 5.47 9.45
N GLY A 359 11.08 6.10 10.64
CA GLY A 359 11.57 5.46 11.86
C GLY A 359 10.72 4.25 12.29
N ALA A 360 9.40 4.33 12.12
CA ALA A 360 8.50 3.20 12.38
C ALA A 360 8.77 2.04 11.41
N ALA A 361 8.89 2.33 10.11
CA ALA A 361 9.19 1.34 9.08
C ALA A 361 10.51 0.60 9.35
N LYS A 362 11.58 1.35 9.67
CA LYS A 362 12.89 0.76 10.01
C LYS A 362 12.82 -0.18 11.22
N ARG A 363 12.05 0.18 12.24
CA ARG A 363 11.86 -0.68 13.44
C ARG A 363 11.10 -1.95 13.10
N GLN A 364 10.05 -1.84 12.30
CA GLN A 364 9.27 -2.98 11.84
C GLN A 364 10.17 -3.95 11.05
N ILE A 365 10.88 -3.46 10.02
CA ILE A 365 11.79 -4.27 9.21
C ILE A 365 12.83 -4.99 10.08
N ARG A 366 13.45 -4.31 11.05
CA ARG A 366 14.41 -4.93 11.97
C ARG A 366 13.78 -6.00 12.86
N SER A 367 12.51 -5.83 13.24
CA SER A 367 11.78 -6.84 14.00
C SER A 367 11.53 -8.08 13.16
N ASP A 368 11.06 -7.90 11.93
CA ASP A 368 10.75 -8.98 11.00
C ASP A 368 12.00 -9.78 10.63
N ILE A 369 13.14 -9.11 10.39
CA ILE A 369 14.44 -9.76 10.19
C ILE A 369 14.83 -10.60 11.41
N ARG A 370 14.64 -10.09 12.63
CA ARG A 370 14.95 -10.84 13.86
C ARG A 370 14.04 -12.06 14.02
N ALA A 371 12.74 -11.92 13.76
CA ALA A 371 11.79 -13.01 13.80
C ALA A 371 12.13 -14.10 12.76
N SER A 372 12.42 -13.73 11.52
CA SER A 372 12.83 -14.67 10.46
C SER A 372 14.10 -15.44 10.82
N LYS A 373 15.10 -14.76 11.42
CA LYS A 373 16.33 -15.41 11.91
C LYS A 373 16.04 -16.38 13.06
N ALA A 374 15.15 -16.03 13.98
CA ALA A 374 14.76 -16.90 15.08
C ALA A 374 14.04 -18.17 14.56
N SER A 375 13.08 -18.02 13.64
CA SER A 375 12.38 -19.16 13.03
C SER A 375 13.33 -20.09 12.28
N ARG A 376 14.29 -19.56 11.52
CA ARG A 376 15.33 -20.36 10.84
C ARG A 376 16.27 -21.09 11.80
N LYS A 377 16.57 -20.49 12.95
CA LYS A 377 17.34 -21.19 13.99
C LYS A 377 16.52 -22.34 14.58
N ILE A 378 15.25 -22.11 14.89
CA ILE A 378 14.36 -23.15 15.43
C ILE A 378 14.20 -24.29 14.42
N SER A 379 13.99 -24.01 13.13
CA SER A 379 13.91 -25.06 12.11
C SER A 379 15.22 -25.86 12.03
N ARG A 380 16.38 -25.19 12.03
CA ARG A 380 17.69 -25.88 12.07
C ARG A 380 17.87 -26.74 13.32
N PHE A 381 17.40 -26.29 14.49
CA PHE A 381 17.46 -27.10 15.72
C PHE A 381 16.51 -28.31 15.68
N SER A 382 15.35 -28.18 15.05
CA SER A 382 14.45 -29.32 14.79
C SER A 382 15.05 -30.29 13.77
N ASP A 383 15.71 -29.79 12.73
CA ASP A 383 16.38 -30.62 11.72
C ASP A 383 17.62 -31.31 12.31
N LEU A 384 18.35 -30.68 13.24
CA LEU A 384 19.47 -31.29 13.99
C LEU A 384 19.04 -32.40 14.97
N SER A 385 17.75 -32.56 15.24
CA SER A 385 17.23 -33.72 16.00
C SER A 385 17.00 -34.96 15.11
N THR A 386 17.24 -34.83 13.80
CA THR A 386 17.19 -35.94 12.85
C THR A 386 18.36 -35.82 11.88
N VAL A 387 19.36 -36.70 12.03
CA VAL A 387 20.50 -36.97 11.13
C VAL A 387 21.87 -36.45 11.61
N SER A 388 22.78 -37.44 11.61
CA SER A 388 24.22 -37.43 11.84
C SER A 388 24.98 -36.35 11.07
N SER A 389 26.06 -35.91 11.70
CA SER A 389 27.11 -35.01 11.23
C SER A 389 27.50 -35.18 9.76
N ASP A 390 27.32 -34.10 8.98
CA ASP A 390 28.25 -33.65 7.95
C ASP A 390 28.15 -32.12 7.80
N GLU A 391 29.30 -31.48 7.63
CA GLU A 391 29.52 -30.03 7.67
C GLU A 391 29.02 -29.33 6.38
N PRO A 392 28.26 -28.21 6.44
CA PRO A 392 27.82 -27.53 5.23
C PRO A 392 28.90 -26.55 4.72
N PRO A 393 29.01 -26.34 3.39
CA PRO A 393 30.00 -25.43 2.83
C PRO A 393 29.63 -23.96 3.10
N ARG A 394 30.66 -23.12 3.23
CA ARG A 394 30.52 -21.66 3.35
C ARG A 394 30.15 -21.06 1.99
N GLU A 395 28.94 -20.52 1.88
CA GLU A 395 28.54 -19.66 0.76
C GLU A 395 29.04 -18.22 0.99
N GLU A 396 29.86 -17.71 0.07
CA GLU A 396 30.20 -16.29 -0.04
C GLU A 396 29.06 -15.51 -0.70
N GLU A 397 28.70 -14.37 -0.11
CA GLU A 397 27.73 -13.44 -0.70
C GLU A 397 28.29 -12.78 -1.97
N PRO A 398 27.59 -12.78 -3.12
CA PRO A 398 28.03 -12.04 -4.28
C PRO A 398 27.81 -10.54 -4.06
N ARG A 399 28.92 -9.79 -4.01
CA ARG A 399 28.90 -8.33 -4.15
C ARG A 399 28.63 -7.97 -5.61
N VAL A 400 27.41 -7.56 -5.92
CA VAL A 400 27.10 -6.93 -7.21
C VAL A 400 27.05 -5.41 -7.01
N SER A 401 27.98 -4.70 -7.65
CA SER A 401 27.96 -3.25 -7.77
C SER A 401 27.08 -2.85 -8.94
N TYR A 402 25.97 -2.16 -8.67
CA TYR A 402 25.15 -1.56 -9.72
C TYR A 402 25.56 -0.09 -9.92
N GLY A 403 26.03 0.24 -11.12
CA GLY A 403 26.24 1.62 -11.55
C GLY A 403 24.92 2.28 -11.95
N PHE A 404 24.70 3.50 -11.48
CA PHE A 404 23.55 4.39 -11.77
C PHE A 404 22.18 3.68 -11.85
N VAL A 405 21.58 3.44 -10.68
CA VAL A 405 20.21 2.92 -10.56
C VAL A 405 19.48 3.71 -9.48
N ILE A 406 18.20 4.03 -9.68
CA ILE A 406 17.30 4.45 -8.60
C ILE A 406 16.95 3.22 -7.74
N PHE A 407 17.97 2.52 -7.20
CA PHE A 407 17.86 1.43 -6.22
C PHE A 407 19.07 1.36 -5.29
#